data_AF-A0A8J3WJR9-F1
#
_entry.id   AF-A0A8J3WJR9-F1
#
_cell.length_a   1.000
_cell.length_b   1.000
_cell.length_c   1.000
_cell.angle_alpha   90.00
_cell.angle_beta   90.00
_cell.angle_gamma   90.00
#
_symmetry.space_group_name_H-M   'P 1'
#
loop_
_entity.id
_entity.type
_entity.pdbx_description
1 polymer ?
#
loop_
_entity_poly.entity_id
_entity_poly.type
_entity_poly.pdbx_seq_one_letter_code
_entity_poly.pdbx_strand_id
1 'polypeptide(L)'
;MAQLGWIIRWRVEILVASGVVPVVSELAEQPVWLPVYLLPLIAAAGCPPARRAVGDQFRGLVVRHRFQGLCQRTSMRTPQEWLPLVMGTIPHRDGRLELYVWCRSGMSLELFEDYLPEIKVACFAGEAAVRPHARWGHVVIIEFRR
;
A
#
# COMPACT_ATOMS: atom_id res chain seq x y z
N MET A 1 -12.21 -15.85 3.05
CA MET A 1 -11.15 -15.07 2.35
C MET A 1 -10.20 -14.31 3.30
N ALA A 2 -10.15 -14.62 4.61
CA ALA A 2 -9.13 -14.09 5.53
C ALA A 2 -7.70 -14.60 5.22
N GLN A 3 -7.60 -15.71 4.47
CA GLN A 3 -6.33 -16.34 4.15
C GLN A 3 -5.49 -15.55 3.14
N LEU A 4 -6.08 -14.73 2.27
CA LEU A 4 -5.33 -13.99 1.25
C LEU A 4 -4.47 -12.86 1.88
N GLY A 5 -5.01 -12.14 2.86
CA GLY A 5 -4.26 -11.13 3.61
C GLY A 5 -3.20 -11.73 4.54
N TRP A 6 -3.47 -12.93 5.06
CA TRP A 6 -2.53 -13.70 5.87
C TRP A 6 -1.34 -14.20 5.03
N ILE A 7 -1.59 -14.71 3.83
CA ILE A 7 -0.56 -15.16 2.88
C ILE A 7 0.35 -13.99 2.48
N ILE A 8 -0.20 -12.82 2.16
CA ILE A 8 0.61 -11.66 1.76
C ILE A 8 1.49 -11.17 2.91
N ARG A 9 0.95 -11.11 4.14
CA ARG A 9 1.72 -10.74 5.33
C ARG A 9 2.84 -11.74 5.63
N TRP A 10 2.55 -13.03 5.58
CA TRP A 10 3.55 -14.09 5.76
C TRP A 10 4.62 -14.06 4.69
N ARG A 11 4.28 -13.73 3.43
CA ARG A 11 5.29 -13.61 2.36
C ARG A 11 6.25 -12.46 2.60
N VAL A 12 5.81 -11.32 3.12
CA VAL A 12 6.70 -10.21 3.47
C VAL A 12 7.52 -10.53 4.72
N GLU A 13 6.91 -11.12 5.75
CA GLU A 13 7.63 -11.52 6.97
C GLU A 13 8.69 -12.61 6.68
N ILE A 14 8.38 -13.62 5.85
CA ILE A 14 9.37 -14.63 5.42
C ILE A 14 10.46 -14.01 4.55
N LEU A 15 10.11 -13.13 3.60
CA LEU A 15 11.09 -12.58 2.66
C LEU A 15 12.04 -11.60 3.36
N VAL A 16 11.55 -10.86 4.37
CA VAL A 16 12.38 -10.06 5.26
C VAL A 16 13.21 -10.95 6.19
N ALA A 17 12.63 -11.98 6.81
CA ALA A 17 13.38 -12.86 7.71
C ALA A 17 14.46 -13.68 6.99
N SER A 18 14.15 -14.23 5.83
CA SER A 18 15.10 -15.02 5.02
C SER A 18 16.20 -14.17 4.38
N GLY A 19 15.94 -12.89 4.09
CA GLY A 19 16.93 -11.98 3.53
C GLY A 19 17.80 -11.27 4.57
N VAL A 20 17.23 -10.87 5.70
CA VAL A 20 17.91 -9.97 6.67
C VAL A 20 18.70 -10.75 7.72
N VAL A 21 18.18 -11.88 8.20
CA VAL A 21 18.84 -12.65 9.27
C VAL A 21 20.21 -13.22 8.85
N PRO A 22 20.36 -13.91 7.70
CA PRO A 22 21.66 -14.47 7.33
C PRO A 22 22.67 -13.37 6.96
N VAL A 23 22.22 -12.27 6.37
CA VAL A 23 23.08 -11.14 5.99
C VAL A 23 23.68 -10.47 7.23
N VAL A 24 22.90 -10.29 8.31
CA VAL A 24 23.40 -9.67 9.54
C VAL A 24 24.37 -10.60 10.29
N SER A 25 24.12 -11.91 10.29
CA SER A 25 25.03 -12.87 10.94
C SER A 25 26.38 -13.00 10.20
N GLU A 26 26.38 -13.04 8.86
CA GLU A 26 27.63 -13.10 8.10
C GLU A 26 28.43 -11.79 8.18
N LEU A 27 27.75 -10.64 8.23
CA LEU A 27 28.41 -9.34 8.39
C LEU A 27 29.12 -9.18 9.73
N ALA A 28 28.59 -9.81 10.79
CA ALA A 28 29.15 -9.76 12.13
C ALA A 28 30.45 -10.57 12.24
N GLU A 29 30.59 -11.66 11.47
CA GLU A 29 31.77 -12.52 11.51
C GLU A 29 32.86 -12.10 10.50
N GLN A 30 32.48 -11.54 9.34
CA GLN A 30 33.43 -11.20 8.28
C GLN A 30 33.06 -9.88 7.57
N PRO A 31 33.63 -8.73 8.01
CA PRO A 31 33.32 -7.42 7.42
C PRO A 31 33.82 -7.28 5.97
N VAL A 32 34.58 -8.24 5.43
CA VAL A 32 35.05 -8.23 4.04
C VAL A 32 33.91 -8.36 3.03
N TRP A 33 32.76 -8.89 3.44
CA TRP A 33 31.57 -9.04 2.58
C TRP A 33 30.65 -7.81 2.56
N LEU A 34 30.87 -6.82 3.45
CA LEU A 34 30.17 -5.52 3.43
C LEU A 34 30.07 -4.90 2.04
N PRO A 35 31.18 -4.75 1.28
CA PRO A 35 31.09 -4.19 -0.07
C PRO A 35 30.27 -5.06 -1.01
N VAL A 36 30.29 -6.39 -0.91
CA VAL A 36 29.51 -7.28 -1.78
C VAL A 36 28.01 -7.09 -1.56
N TYR A 37 27.57 -6.83 -0.33
CA TYR A 37 26.16 -6.56 -0.01
C TYR A 37 25.77 -5.09 -0.24
N LEU A 38 26.64 -4.14 0.06
CA LEU A 38 26.37 -2.70 -0.09
C LEU A 38 26.42 -2.23 -1.54
N LEU A 39 27.34 -2.73 -2.35
CA LEU A 39 27.53 -2.29 -3.74
C LEU A 39 26.26 -2.47 -4.61
N PRO A 40 25.55 -3.62 -4.60
CA PRO A 40 24.30 -3.74 -5.36
C PRO A 40 23.19 -2.86 -4.78
N LEU A 41 23.18 -2.60 -3.48
CA LEU A 41 22.19 -1.75 -2.81
C LEU A 41 22.40 -0.27 -3.17
N ILE A 42 23.66 0.18 -3.20
CA ILE A 42 24.09 1.51 -3.65
C ILE A 42 23.86 1.65 -5.16
N ALA A 43 24.19 0.63 -5.97
CA ALA A 43 23.94 0.64 -7.41
C ALA A 43 22.43 0.67 -7.72
N ALA A 44 21.62 -0.09 -6.98
CA ALA A 44 20.17 -0.03 -7.07
C ALA A 44 19.64 1.35 -6.63
N ALA A 45 20.20 1.95 -5.58
CA ALA A 45 19.86 3.31 -5.16
C ALA A 45 20.25 4.37 -6.20
N GLY A 46 21.31 4.14 -6.98
CA GLY A 46 21.72 5.00 -8.10
C GLY A 46 20.83 4.85 -9.33
N CYS A 47 20.09 3.75 -9.46
CA CYS A 47 19.29 3.43 -10.63
C CYS A 47 17.92 4.15 -10.58
N PRO A 48 17.64 5.12 -11.48
CA PRO A 48 16.38 5.86 -11.50
C PRO A 48 15.10 4.99 -11.48
N PRO A 49 14.98 3.87 -12.21
CA PRO A 49 13.78 3.03 -12.16
C PRO A 49 13.59 2.35 -10.79
N ALA A 50 14.67 1.94 -10.12
CA ALA A 50 14.59 1.35 -8.79
C ALA A 50 14.15 2.38 -7.75
N ARG A 51 14.69 3.60 -7.79
CA ARG A 51 14.25 4.70 -6.92
C ARG A 51 12.78 5.03 -7.10
N ARG A 52 12.29 5.06 -8.35
CA ARG A 52 10.88 5.30 -8.67
C ARG A 52 10.00 4.18 -8.11
N ALA A 53 10.38 2.92 -8.33
CA ALA A 53 9.63 1.78 -7.79
C ALA A 53 9.55 1.80 -6.26
N VAL A 54 10.64 2.13 -5.56
CA VAL A 54 10.64 2.28 -4.09
C VAL A 54 9.76 3.45 -3.66
N GLY A 55 9.85 4.60 -4.34
CA GLY A 55 9.01 5.76 -4.08
C GLY A 55 7.53 5.47 -4.26
N ASP A 56 7.16 4.73 -5.31
CA ASP A 56 5.79 4.34 -5.61
C ASP A 56 5.24 3.35 -4.58
N GLN A 57 6.04 2.38 -4.15
CA GLN A 57 5.69 1.46 -3.07
C GLN A 57 5.51 2.20 -1.74
N PHE A 58 6.43 3.11 -1.41
CA PHE A 58 6.34 3.93 -0.20
C PHE A 58 5.09 4.81 -0.23
N ARG A 59 4.80 5.44 -1.38
CA ARG A 59 3.57 6.23 -1.57
C ARG A 59 2.32 5.36 -1.36
N GLY A 60 2.30 4.15 -1.91
CA GLY A 60 1.22 3.18 -1.68
C GLY A 60 0.98 2.87 -0.20
N LEU A 61 2.07 2.61 0.55
CA LEU A 61 2.00 2.36 1.99
C LEU A 61 1.48 3.57 2.77
N VAL A 62 1.97 4.78 2.46
CA VAL A 62 1.52 6.02 3.11
C VAL A 62 0.03 6.25 2.85
N VAL A 63 -0.42 6.15 1.60
CA VAL A 63 -1.83 6.33 1.23
C VAL A 63 -2.71 5.31 1.95
N ARG A 64 -2.32 4.02 1.96
CA ARG A 64 -3.04 2.98 2.70
C ARG A 64 -3.17 3.31 4.18
N HIS A 65 -2.07 3.68 4.83
CA HIS A 65 -2.08 3.96 6.26
C HIS A 65 -2.94 5.19 6.60
N ARG A 66 -2.83 6.24 5.80
CA ARG A 66 -3.61 7.49 5.98
C ARG A 66 -5.09 7.27 5.72
N PHE A 67 -5.44 6.51 4.69
CA PHE A 67 -6.82 6.12 4.40
C PHE A 67 -7.42 5.31 5.56
N GLN A 68 -6.70 4.32 6.08
CA GLN A 68 -7.15 3.56 7.25
C GLN A 68 -7.33 4.45 8.49
N GLY A 69 -6.41 5.39 8.73
CA GLY A 69 -6.53 6.38 9.79
C GLY A 69 -7.73 7.32 9.61
N LEU A 70 -8.08 7.68 8.36
CA LEU A 70 -9.28 8.45 8.06
C LEU A 70 -10.55 7.65 8.37
N CYS A 71 -10.63 6.39 7.94
CA CYS A 71 -11.78 5.53 8.25
C CYS A 71 -11.95 5.33 9.76
N GLN A 72 -10.86 5.31 10.54
CA GLN A 72 -10.87 5.27 12.01
C GLN A 72 -11.33 6.58 12.68
N ARG A 73 -11.46 7.68 11.94
CA ARG A 73 -11.87 8.99 12.49
C ARG A 73 -13.21 9.48 11.96
N THR A 74 -13.73 8.83 10.92
CA THR A 74 -14.96 9.21 10.23
C THR A 74 -16.04 8.12 10.37
N SER A 75 -17.24 8.40 9.86
CA SER A 75 -18.33 7.43 9.79
C SER A 75 -18.23 6.44 8.62
N MET A 76 -17.07 6.37 7.93
CA MET A 76 -16.78 5.34 6.93
C MET A 76 -16.53 3.96 7.56
N ARG A 77 -17.51 3.49 8.34
CA ARG A 77 -17.54 2.19 9.01
C ARG A 77 -18.92 1.61 8.89
N THR A 78 -19.01 0.29 8.95
CA THR A 78 -20.31 -0.35 9.06
C THR A 78 -20.93 -0.02 10.43
N PRO A 79 -22.26 -0.22 10.61
CA PRO A 79 -22.89 -0.13 11.93
C PRO A 79 -22.26 -1.04 13.00
N GLN A 80 -21.59 -2.12 12.56
CA GLN A 80 -20.80 -3.03 13.42
C GLN A 80 -19.35 -2.56 13.63
N GLU A 81 -19.05 -1.30 13.31
CA GLU A 81 -17.73 -0.66 13.42
C GLU A 81 -16.62 -1.26 12.53
N TRP A 82 -16.98 -2.03 11.51
CA TRP A 82 -15.97 -2.64 10.64
C TRP A 82 -15.46 -1.63 9.62
N LEU A 83 -14.13 -1.58 9.50
CA LEU A 83 -13.45 -0.75 8.51
C LEU A 83 -13.49 -1.41 7.12
N PRO A 84 -13.51 -0.62 6.04
CA PRO A 84 -13.31 -1.15 4.71
C PRO A 84 -11.90 -1.78 4.60
N LEU A 85 -11.81 -2.92 3.92
CA LEU A 85 -10.56 -3.66 3.83
C LEU A 85 -9.76 -3.18 2.61
N VAL A 86 -8.62 -2.54 2.84
CA VAL A 86 -7.67 -2.23 1.77
C VAL A 86 -6.97 -3.50 1.31
N MET A 87 -7.27 -3.94 0.08
CA MET A 87 -6.67 -5.11 -0.55
C MET A 87 -5.25 -4.85 -1.03
N GLY A 88 -4.99 -3.65 -1.57
CA GLY A 88 -3.68 -3.30 -2.08
C GLY A 88 -3.65 -1.96 -2.79
N THR A 89 -2.45 -1.59 -3.23
CA THR A 89 -2.18 -0.38 -4.00
C THR A 89 -1.41 -0.72 -5.27
N ILE A 90 -1.85 -0.19 -6.40
CA ILE A 90 -1.21 -0.40 -7.70
C ILE A 90 -0.74 0.97 -8.23
N PRO A 91 0.58 1.23 -8.25
CA PRO A 91 1.12 2.41 -8.89
C PRO A 91 1.15 2.24 -10.41
N HIS A 92 0.83 3.31 -11.13
CA HIS A 92 0.88 3.38 -12.60
C HIS A 92 1.99 4.30 -13.07
N ARG A 93 2.51 4.04 -14.28
CA ARG A 93 3.66 4.77 -14.86
C ARG A 93 3.38 6.25 -15.11
N ASP A 94 2.11 6.63 -15.22
CA ASP A 94 1.64 8.00 -15.40
C ASP A 94 1.51 8.79 -14.08
N GLY A 95 1.98 8.20 -12.97
CA GLY A 95 1.94 8.82 -11.64
C GLY A 95 0.61 8.65 -10.92
N ARG A 96 -0.36 7.93 -11.50
CA ARG A 96 -1.58 7.54 -10.80
C ARG A 96 -1.29 6.42 -9.81
N LEU A 97 -2.04 6.43 -8.72
CA LEU A 97 -2.02 5.37 -7.72
C LEU A 97 -3.44 4.90 -7.48
N GLU A 98 -3.69 3.61 -7.68
CA GLU A 98 -4.99 3.01 -7.43
C GLU A 98 -4.97 2.26 -6.11
N LEU A 99 -5.95 2.56 -5.25
CA LEU A 99 -6.20 1.87 -4.00
C LEU A 99 -7.42 0.98 -4.16
N TYR A 100 -7.22 -0.32 -3.96
CA TYR A 100 -8.29 -1.31 -4.07
C TYR A 100 -8.91 -1.55 -2.70
N VAL A 101 -10.18 -1.18 -2.56
CA VAL A 101 -10.91 -1.23 -1.31
C VAL A 101 -12.03 -2.25 -1.43
N TRP A 102 -12.05 -3.22 -0.53
CA TRP A 102 -13.15 -4.14 -0.35
C TRP A 102 -14.17 -3.50 0.59
N CYS A 103 -15.33 -3.18 0.04
CA CYS A 103 -16.50 -2.68 0.76
C CYS A 103 -17.18 -3.82 1.49
N ARG A 104 -17.40 -3.65 2.80
CA ARG A 104 -18.19 -4.59 3.60
C ARG A 104 -19.68 -4.40 3.28
N SER A 105 -20.50 -5.38 3.66
CA SER A 105 -21.96 -5.29 3.54
C SER A 105 -22.47 -4.01 4.20
N GLY A 106 -23.26 -3.23 3.48
CA GLY A 106 -23.78 -1.94 3.95
C GLY A 106 -22.91 -0.72 3.62
N MET A 107 -21.75 -0.90 2.98
CA MET A 107 -21.00 0.19 2.36
C MET A 107 -21.34 0.25 0.88
N SER A 108 -21.71 1.44 0.41
CA SER A 108 -22.01 1.70 -1.00
C SER A 108 -20.92 2.57 -1.63
N LEU A 109 -20.97 2.73 -2.96
CA LEU A 109 -20.04 3.59 -3.69
C LEU A 109 -20.25 5.06 -3.29
N GLU A 110 -21.51 5.48 -3.13
CA GLU A 110 -21.88 6.86 -2.83
C GLU A 110 -21.23 7.33 -1.52
N LEU A 111 -21.10 6.45 -0.52
CA LEU A 111 -20.39 6.75 0.73
C LEU A 111 -18.94 7.22 0.49
N PHE A 112 -18.22 6.64 -0.48
CA PHE A 112 -16.85 7.05 -0.77
C PHE A 112 -16.80 8.33 -1.62
N GLU A 113 -17.83 8.57 -2.43
CA GLU A 113 -17.98 9.81 -3.20
C GLU A 113 -18.26 11.00 -2.28
N ASP A 114 -19.08 10.81 -1.24
CA ASP A 114 -19.38 11.83 -0.22
C ASP A 114 -18.12 12.23 0.57
N TYR A 115 -17.26 11.26 0.88
CA TYR A 115 -16.01 11.46 1.64
C TYR A 115 -14.79 11.77 0.77
N LEU A 116 -14.99 11.95 -0.54
CA LEU A 116 -13.90 12.16 -1.50
C LEU A 116 -13.03 13.39 -1.17
N PRO A 117 -13.58 14.53 -0.71
CA PRO A 117 -12.78 15.68 -0.25
C PRO A 117 -11.86 15.34 0.93
N GLU A 118 -12.36 14.61 1.92
CA GLU A 118 -11.61 14.20 3.12
C GLU A 118 -10.55 13.17 2.75
N ILE A 119 -10.89 12.22 1.87
CA ILE A 119 -9.95 11.21 1.33
C ILE A 119 -8.79 11.91 0.63
N LYS A 120 -9.08 12.91 -0.20
CA LYS A 120 -8.08 13.70 -0.93
C LYS A 120 -7.10 14.38 0.03
N VAL A 121 -7.63 15.08 1.04
CA VAL A 121 -6.82 15.80 2.04
C VAL A 121 -6.03 14.82 2.92
N ALA A 122 -6.66 13.74 3.38
CA ALA A 122 -6.01 12.76 4.24
C ALA A 122 -4.83 12.06 3.54
N CYS A 123 -4.99 11.75 2.26
CA CYS A 123 -4.01 11.00 1.46
C CYS A 123 -3.00 11.89 0.72
N PHE A 124 -3.01 13.21 0.94
CA PHE A 124 -2.12 14.18 0.27
C PHE A 124 -2.17 14.11 -1.27
N ALA A 125 -3.37 13.92 -1.82
CA ALA A 125 -3.58 13.87 -3.26
C ALA A 125 -4.04 15.22 -3.81
N GLY A 126 -3.58 15.60 -5.01
CA GLY A 126 -4.08 16.78 -5.72
C GLY A 126 -5.48 16.53 -6.28
N GLU A 127 -5.69 15.33 -6.82
CA GLU A 127 -6.96 14.83 -7.33
C GLU A 127 -7.23 13.43 -6.78
N ALA A 128 -8.51 13.14 -6.51
CA ALA A 128 -8.98 11.81 -6.16
C ALA A 128 -10.22 11.50 -7.01
N ALA A 129 -10.38 10.25 -7.42
CA ALA A 129 -11.59 9.78 -8.08
C ALA A 129 -11.95 8.40 -7.53
N VAL A 130 -13.25 8.12 -7.45
CA VAL A 130 -13.75 6.83 -6.97
C VAL A 130 -14.50 6.17 -8.12
N ARG A 131 -14.26 4.88 -8.33
CA ARG A 131 -14.94 4.10 -9.36
C ARG A 131 -15.25 2.68 -8.89
N PRO A 132 -16.37 2.08 -9.33
CA PRO A 132 -16.65 0.69 -9.03
C PRO A 132 -15.71 -0.25 -9.82
N HIS A 133 -15.44 -1.42 -9.25
CA HIS A 133 -14.70 -2.46 -9.96
C HIS A 133 -15.61 -3.17 -10.97
N ALA A 134 -15.19 -3.26 -12.23
CA ALA A 134 -16.00 -3.79 -13.34
C ALA A 134 -16.55 -5.22 -13.11
N ARG A 135 -15.79 -6.06 -12.39
CA ARG A 135 -16.17 -7.47 -12.11
C ARG A 135 -16.80 -7.70 -10.73
N TRP A 136 -16.56 -6.82 -9.77
CA TRP A 136 -16.86 -7.09 -8.36
C TRP A 136 -17.52 -5.88 -7.71
N GLY A 137 -18.84 -5.91 -7.55
CA GLY A 137 -19.59 -4.78 -6.98
C GLY A 137 -19.25 -4.43 -5.53
N HIS A 138 -18.59 -5.35 -4.80
CA HIS A 138 -18.09 -5.10 -3.43
C HIS A 138 -16.66 -4.54 -3.42
N VAL A 139 -16.06 -4.26 -4.58
CA VAL A 139 -14.74 -3.65 -4.69
C VAL A 139 -14.88 -2.26 -5.30
N VAL A 140 -14.33 -1.29 -4.60
CA VAL A 140 -14.20 0.10 -5.04
C VAL A 140 -12.73 0.40 -5.28
N ILE A 141 -12.47 1.16 -6.34
CA ILE A 141 -11.13 1.61 -6.69
C ILE A 141 -11.08 3.11 -6.49
N ILE A 142 -10.14 3.56 -5.66
CA ILE A 142 -9.87 4.96 -5.41
C ILE A 142 -8.58 5.32 -6.16
N GLU A 143 -8.69 6.19 -7.15
CA GLU A 143 -7.59 6.68 -7.95
C GLU A 143 -7.06 7.99 -7.35
N PHE A 144 -5.76 8.09 -7.16
CA PHE A 144 -5.08 9.27 -6.64
C PHE A 144 -4.10 9.83 -7.66
N ARG A 145 -4.22 11.13 -7.94
CA ARG A 145 -3.25 11.91 -8.70
C ARG A 145 -2.60 12.96 -7.80
N ARG A 146 -1.30 13.21 -8.03
CA ARG A 146 -0.54 14.20 -7.28
C ARG A 146 -0.55 15.52 -8.02
#